data_AF-A0A8H6LH12-F1
#
_entry.id   AF-A0A8H6LH12-F1
#
_cell.length_a   1.000
_cell.length_b   1.000
_cell.length_c   1.000
_cell.angle_alpha   90.00
_cell.angle_beta   90.00
_cell.angle_gamma   90.00
#
_symmetry.space_group_name_H-M   'P 1'
#
loop_
_entity.id
_entity.type
_entity.pdbx_description
1 polymer ?
#
loop_
_entity_poly.entity_id
_entity_poly.type
_entity_poly.pdbx_seq_one_letter_code
_entity_poly.pdbx_strand_id
1 'polypeptide(L)'
;MLGRRYERMGEMKDLEDSIEAARRAVESTPNDHPNLAGWLSNLGNKLESRFERTREMKDLEEAIQAARRAVEATPDGCPDQAAMSNNLGIKLIRRYERTEEMKDLEEAIETARRAVDSTPDDHPNLAAWLNNAGRFFERLYEQTGKMRDLGKASAYLLQAWSCLNAVPFHRVTAAAKCLELLPIQNRVDQGIDLGRKILDLLPSVHTRTLDRNDQQFVISTYEGIASDLCAFLLSANRLTEALECLEQGRAIIISQLLDDRGDLSSLRHDHLQLANRYQSLVDEVNAPTRQTTPGVVEALLRKRRQEAVAELDMCLKEIRCVPGHERFMLGQTVTEMQECITEGSIVVINITDFRSDAIIVSSNSLRTIVLPELSASKARLWTTFLGFGMPVSSTSSPRSPLQSHIQAKAFHEYGG
;
A
#
# COMPACT_ATOMS: atom_id res chain seq x y z
N MET A 1 -15.30 -2.10 28.64
CA MET A 1 -13.99 -2.80 28.73
C MET A 1 -14.13 -4.32 28.88
N LEU A 2 -15.16 -4.85 29.54
CA LEU A 2 -15.37 -6.30 29.71
C LEU A 2 -15.70 -7.02 28.39
N GLY A 3 -16.57 -6.46 27.54
CA GLY A 3 -16.91 -7.05 26.23
C GLY A 3 -15.70 -7.27 25.31
N ARG A 4 -14.86 -6.24 25.11
CA ARG A 4 -13.60 -6.35 24.34
C ARG A 4 -12.60 -7.35 24.94
N ARG A 5 -12.58 -7.54 26.26
CA ARG A 5 -11.74 -8.57 26.91
C ARG A 5 -12.29 -9.97 26.66
N TYR A 6 -13.61 -10.13 26.73
CA TYR A 6 -14.29 -11.40 26.47
C TYR A 6 -14.16 -11.82 25.00
N GLU A 7 -14.38 -10.90 24.06
CA GLU A 7 -14.17 -11.12 22.61
C GLU A 7 -12.73 -11.52 22.31
N ARG A 8 -11.75 -10.76 22.82
CA ARG A 8 -10.32 -11.09 22.62
C ARG A 8 -9.94 -12.45 23.21
N MET A 9 -10.55 -12.84 24.32
CA MET A 9 -10.33 -14.15 24.94
C MET A 9 -10.98 -15.27 24.13
N GLY A 10 -12.20 -15.06 23.61
CA GLY A 10 -12.86 -15.97 22.69
C GLY A 10 -12.03 -16.20 21.42
N GLU A 11 -11.60 -15.11 20.77
CA GLU A 11 -10.72 -15.17 19.60
C GLU A 11 -9.38 -15.87 19.87
N MET A 12 -8.85 -15.79 21.10
CA MET A 12 -7.60 -16.45 21.46
C MET A 12 -7.80 -17.96 21.60
N LYS A 13 -8.88 -18.37 22.26
CA LYS A 13 -9.24 -19.78 22.38
C LYS A 13 -9.53 -20.42 21.01
N ASP A 14 -10.28 -19.73 20.15
CA ASP A 14 -10.57 -20.21 18.80
C ASP A 14 -9.29 -20.41 17.97
N LEU A 15 -8.30 -19.51 18.15
CA LEU A 15 -6.99 -19.63 17.51
C LEU A 15 -6.20 -20.85 18.04
N GLU A 16 -6.20 -21.08 19.34
CA GLU A 16 -5.55 -22.24 19.97
C GLU A 16 -6.17 -23.56 19.51
N ASP A 17 -7.51 -23.66 19.51
CA ASP A 17 -8.23 -24.83 19.02
C ASP A 17 -7.94 -25.09 17.53
N SER A 18 -7.81 -24.01 16.73
CA SER A 18 -7.45 -24.10 15.31
C SER A 18 -6.02 -24.56 15.08
N ILE A 19 -5.06 -24.15 15.92
CA ILE A 19 -3.67 -24.63 15.88
C ILE A 19 -3.62 -26.11 16.21
N GLU A 20 -4.34 -26.55 17.24
CA GLU A 20 -4.39 -27.96 17.64
C GLU A 20 -5.02 -28.85 16.55
N ALA A 21 -6.07 -28.38 15.89
CA ALA A 21 -6.63 -29.06 14.73
C ALA A 21 -5.62 -29.15 13.56
N ALA A 22 -4.87 -28.07 13.28
CA ALA A 22 -3.86 -28.07 12.24
C ALA A 22 -2.67 -29.00 12.56
N ARG A 23 -2.23 -29.06 13.82
CA ARG A 23 -1.19 -30.01 14.27
C ARG A 23 -1.64 -31.45 14.07
N ARG A 24 -2.84 -31.81 14.52
CA ARG A 24 -3.40 -33.15 14.31
C ARG A 24 -3.53 -33.52 12.84
N ALA A 25 -3.91 -32.57 11.98
CA ALA A 25 -3.96 -32.79 10.54
C ALA A 25 -2.57 -33.09 9.95
N VAL A 26 -1.54 -32.34 10.35
CA VAL A 26 -0.15 -32.59 9.93
C VAL A 26 0.35 -33.95 10.44
N GLU A 27 0.10 -34.29 11.70
CA GLU A 27 0.52 -35.56 12.31
C GLU A 27 -0.15 -36.78 11.69
N SER A 28 -1.41 -36.62 11.24
CA SER A 28 -2.19 -37.70 10.62
C SER A 28 -1.95 -37.84 9.11
N THR A 29 -1.17 -36.94 8.51
CA THR A 29 -0.92 -36.91 7.06
C THR A 29 0.45 -37.53 6.75
N PRO A 30 0.53 -38.56 5.88
CA PRO A 30 1.80 -39.14 5.45
C PRO A 30 2.74 -38.12 4.79
N ASN A 31 4.05 -38.34 4.89
CA ASN A 31 5.07 -37.41 4.37
C ASN A 31 5.03 -37.23 2.84
N ASP A 32 4.54 -38.22 2.12
CA ASP A 32 4.40 -38.24 0.65
C ASP A 32 3.02 -37.78 0.18
N HIS A 33 2.13 -37.38 1.10
CA HIS A 33 0.77 -37.00 0.77
C HIS A 33 0.73 -35.60 0.11
N PRO A 34 0.03 -35.41 -1.02
CA PRO A 34 0.05 -34.15 -1.79
C PRO A 34 -0.44 -32.93 -1.00
N ASN A 35 -1.35 -33.13 -0.04
CA ASN A 35 -1.89 -32.03 0.78
C ASN A 35 -1.01 -31.65 1.98
N LEU A 36 0.08 -32.37 2.27
CA LEU A 36 0.91 -32.12 3.45
C LEU A 36 1.48 -30.70 3.46
N ALA A 37 1.97 -30.22 2.31
CA ALA A 37 2.48 -28.86 2.17
C ALA A 37 1.41 -27.80 2.55
N GLY A 38 0.17 -28.00 2.10
CA GLY A 38 -0.96 -27.14 2.46
C GLY A 38 -1.26 -27.14 3.96
N TRP A 39 -1.26 -28.31 4.60
CA TRP A 39 -1.48 -28.41 6.06
C TRP A 39 -0.36 -27.75 6.86
N LEU A 40 0.89 -27.93 6.46
CA LEU A 40 2.06 -27.31 7.09
C LEU A 40 2.05 -25.79 6.93
N SER A 41 1.71 -25.29 5.73
CA SER A 41 1.54 -23.85 5.50
C SER A 41 0.44 -23.27 6.38
N ASN A 42 -0.70 -23.95 6.48
CA ASN A 42 -1.81 -23.53 7.34
C ASN A 42 -1.42 -23.52 8.83
N LEU A 43 -0.70 -24.55 9.30
CA LEU A 43 -0.17 -24.58 10.66
C LEU A 43 0.79 -23.40 10.90
N GLY A 44 1.73 -23.18 9.99
CA GLY A 44 2.70 -22.09 10.07
C GLY A 44 2.05 -20.70 10.09
N ASN A 45 0.96 -20.49 9.35
CA ASN A 45 0.22 -19.22 9.38
C ASN A 45 -0.52 -19.01 10.71
N LYS A 46 -1.12 -20.07 11.27
CA LYS A 46 -1.82 -19.96 12.57
C LYS A 46 -0.86 -19.71 13.73
N LEU A 47 0.29 -20.38 13.73
CA LEU A 47 1.35 -20.16 14.71
C LEU A 47 1.90 -18.73 14.62
N GLU A 48 2.08 -18.22 13.41
CA GLU A 48 2.46 -16.83 13.18
C GLU A 48 1.41 -15.84 13.69
N SER A 49 0.12 -16.08 13.45
CA SER A 49 -0.96 -15.26 14.03
C SER A 49 -0.94 -15.29 15.56
N ARG A 50 -0.60 -16.43 16.18
CA ARG A 50 -0.42 -16.51 17.63
C ARG A 50 0.77 -15.68 18.09
N PHE A 51 1.92 -15.81 17.42
CA PHE A 51 3.11 -14.98 17.66
C PHE A 51 2.81 -13.48 17.56
N GLU A 52 2.02 -13.03 16.58
CA GLU A 52 1.66 -11.61 16.47
C GLU A 52 0.89 -11.08 17.70
N ARG A 53 0.09 -11.95 18.34
CA ARG A 53 -0.73 -11.61 19.51
C ARG A 53 0.02 -11.79 20.84
N THR A 54 0.86 -12.82 20.96
CA THR A 54 1.57 -13.19 22.21
C THR A 54 3.00 -12.67 22.28
N ARG A 55 3.63 -12.46 21.12
CA ARG A 55 5.06 -12.16 20.94
C ARG A 55 5.99 -13.28 21.44
N GLU A 56 5.49 -14.49 21.60
CA GLU A 56 6.29 -15.65 22.02
C GLU A 56 7.13 -16.22 20.88
N MET A 57 8.45 -16.05 20.94
CA MET A 57 9.37 -16.46 19.86
C MET A 57 9.26 -17.93 19.45
N LYS A 58 8.91 -18.82 20.40
CA LYS A 58 8.68 -20.25 20.14
C LYS A 58 7.64 -20.49 19.04
N ASP A 59 6.60 -19.65 18.98
CA ASP A 59 5.55 -19.76 17.96
C ASP A 59 6.08 -19.42 16.58
N LEU A 60 6.93 -18.40 16.48
CA LEU A 60 7.57 -18.01 15.22
C LEU A 60 8.57 -19.08 14.76
N GLU A 61 9.34 -19.66 15.68
CA GLU A 61 10.26 -20.76 15.39
C GLU A 61 9.53 -22.01 14.88
N GLU A 62 8.41 -22.39 15.54
CA GLU A 62 7.56 -23.49 15.09
C GLU A 62 6.93 -23.19 13.73
N ALA A 63 6.52 -21.93 13.49
CA ALA A 63 5.98 -21.50 12.21
C ALA A 63 7.00 -21.58 11.06
N ILE A 64 8.26 -21.21 11.32
CA ILE A 64 9.37 -21.34 10.37
C ILE A 64 9.65 -22.81 10.08
N GLN A 65 9.66 -23.67 11.10
CA GLN A 65 9.83 -25.12 10.90
C GLN A 65 8.70 -25.72 10.05
N ALA A 66 7.44 -25.36 10.33
CA ALA A 66 6.32 -25.79 9.50
C ALA A 66 6.47 -25.30 8.05
N ALA A 67 6.88 -24.06 7.83
CA ALA A 67 7.10 -23.51 6.48
C ALA A 67 8.27 -24.19 5.73
N ARG A 68 9.39 -24.51 6.42
CA ARG A 68 10.50 -25.29 5.82
C ARG A 68 10.03 -26.66 5.36
N ARG A 69 9.32 -27.39 6.24
CA ARG A 69 8.73 -28.69 5.91
C ARG A 69 7.73 -28.59 4.76
N ALA A 70 6.99 -27.48 4.65
CA ALA A 70 6.05 -27.28 3.55
C ALA A 70 6.78 -27.14 2.20
N VAL A 71 7.90 -26.40 2.17
CA VAL A 71 8.76 -26.31 0.99
C VAL A 71 9.34 -27.67 0.63
N GLU A 72 9.83 -28.43 1.61
CA GLU A 72 10.39 -29.78 1.39
C GLU A 72 9.34 -30.79 0.89
N ALA A 73 8.09 -30.68 1.38
CA ALA A 73 6.99 -31.55 0.97
C ALA A 73 6.38 -31.17 -0.40
N THR A 74 6.79 -30.06 -1.00
CA THR A 74 6.28 -29.62 -2.31
C THR A 74 7.22 -30.10 -3.42
N PRO A 75 6.75 -30.95 -4.35
CA PRO A 75 7.58 -31.41 -5.45
C PRO A 75 8.08 -30.26 -6.34
N ASP A 76 9.29 -30.41 -6.88
CA ASP A 76 9.86 -29.44 -7.82
C ASP A 76 8.97 -29.26 -9.06
N GLY A 77 8.73 -28.01 -9.45
CA GLY A 77 7.88 -27.66 -10.59
C GLY A 77 6.38 -27.64 -10.28
N CYS A 78 5.98 -27.89 -9.03
CA CYS A 78 4.60 -27.66 -8.59
C CYS A 78 4.29 -26.14 -8.54
N PRO A 79 3.12 -25.67 -9.03
CA PRO A 79 2.73 -24.26 -8.95
C PRO A 79 2.77 -23.68 -7.53
N ASP A 80 2.57 -24.51 -6.50
CA ASP A 80 2.56 -24.10 -5.10
C ASP A 80 3.97 -23.88 -4.51
N GLN A 81 5.04 -24.32 -5.19
CA GLN A 81 6.42 -24.21 -4.70
C GLN A 81 6.82 -22.75 -4.44
N ALA A 82 6.44 -21.85 -5.33
CA ALA A 82 6.69 -20.42 -5.18
C ALA A 82 5.91 -19.82 -3.99
N ALA A 83 4.67 -20.26 -3.77
CA ALA A 83 3.87 -19.83 -2.63
C ALA A 83 4.48 -20.30 -1.29
N MET A 84 4.91 -21.57 -1.21
CA MET A 84 5.55 -22.11 0.00
C MET A 84 6.88 -21.40 0.29
N SER A 85 7.70 -21.19 -0.74
CA SER A 85 9.00 -20.49 -0.61
C SER A 85 8.82 -19.05 -0.16
N ASN A 86 7.83 -18.34 -0.71
CA ASN A 86 7.48 -16.99 -0.29
C ASN A 86 7.02 -16.94 1.18
N ASN A 87 6.18 -17.89 1.61
CA ASN A 87 5.70 -17.96 2.99
C ASN A 87 6.85 -18.20 3.98
N LEU A 88 7.82 -19.04 3.62
CA LEU A 88 9.04 -19.24 4.40
C LEU A 88 9.85 -17.94 4.50
N GLY A 89 10.08 -17.25 3.37
CA GLY A 89 10.82 -15.99 3.34
C GLY A 89 10.20 -14.90 4.24
N ILE A 90 8.88 -14.74 4.24
CA ILE A 90 8.18 -13.78 5.10
C ILE A 90 8.44 -14.08 6.59
N LYS A 91 8.35 -15.35 7.00
CA LYS A 91 8.56 -15.75 8.41
C LYS A 91 10.02 -15.56 8.83
N LEU A 92 10.97 -15.83 7.93
CA LEU A 92 12.40 -15.58 8.16
C LEU A 92 12.68 -14.09 8.36
N ILE A 93 12.11 -13.20 7.54
CA ILE A 93 12.24 -11.75 7.76
C ILE A 93 11.67 -11.33 9.11
N ARG A 94 10.53 -11.88 9.51
CA ARG A 94 9.94 -11.56 10.82
C ARG A 94 10.83 -11.98 11.97
N ARG A 95 11.57 -13.09 11.85
CA ARG A 95 12.57 -13.50 12.85
C ARG A 95 13.78 -12.58 12.81
N TYR A 96 14.29 -12.28 11.62
CA TYR A 96 15.36 -11.32 11.40
C TYR A 96 15.05 -9.94 12.04
N GLU A 97 13.84 -9.40 11.87
CA GLU A 97 13.40 -8.14 12.49
C GLU A 97 13.32 -8.17 14.03
N ARG A 98 13.58 -9.33 14.66
CA ARG A 98 13.58 -9.53 16.11
C ARG A 98 14.95 -9.92 16.65
N THR A 99 15.72 -10.68 15.88
CA THR A 99 17.00 -11.25 16.30
C THR A 99 18.20 -10.56 15.65
N GLU A 100 17.98 -9.83 14.55
CA GLU A 100 19.02 -9.27 13.68
C GLU A 100 19.99 -10.34 13.14
N GLU A 101 19.57 -11.62 13.13
CA GLU A 101 20.37 -12.73 12.62
C GLU A 101 20.44 -12.68 11.09
N MET A 102 21.55 -12.17 10.55
CA MET A 102 21.77 -12.02 9.10
C MET A 102 21.50 -13.28 8.28
N LYS A 103 21.72 -14.47 8.83
CA LYS A 103 21.42 -15.75 8.17
C LYS A 103 19.95 -15.87 7.75
N ASP A 104 19.03 -15.32 8.54
CA ASP A 104 17.60 -15.35 8.23
C ASP A 104 17.26 -14.44 7.06
N LEU A 105 17.87 -13.25 7.01
CA LEU A 105 17.71 -12.32 5.89
C LEU A 105 18.28 -12.91 4.59
N GLU A 106 19.46 -13.52 4.66
CA GLU A 106 20.08 -14.19 3.52
C GLU A 106 19.21 -15.34 2.99
N GLU A 107 18.69 -16.18 3.88
CA GLU A 107 17.80 -17.28 3.51
C GLU A 107 16.43 -16.78 2.98
N ALA A 108 15.90 -15.70 3.54
CA ALA A 108 14.69 -15.05 3.03
C ALA A 108 14.88 -14.54 1.59
N ILE A 109 16.03 -13.93 1.30
CA ILE A 109 16.38 -13.47 -0.05
C ILE A 109 16.51 -14.66 -1.01
N GLU A 110 17.18 -15.73 -0.59
CA GLU A 110 17.34 -16.92 -1.42
C GLU A 110 15.99 -17.57 -1.76
N THR A 111 15.12 -17.73 -0.76
CA THR A 111 13.78 -18.31 -0.95
C THR A 111 12.87 -17.42 -1.78
N ALA A 112 12.93 -16.10 -1.63
CA ALA A 112 12.19 -15.15 -2.48
C ALA A 112 12.69 -15.19 -3.93
N ARG A 113 14.00 -15.28 -4.16
CA ARG A 113 14.56 -15.43 -5.51
C ARG A 113 14.11 -16.72 -6.17
N ARG A 114 14.18 -17.85 -5.46
CA ARG A 114 13.68 -19.14 -5.96
C ARG A 114 12.20 -19.06 -6.35
N ALA A 115 11.38 -18.41 -5.51
CA ALA A 115 9.96 -18.21 -5.81
C ALA A 115 9.76 -17.38 -7.09
N VAL A 116 10.50 -16.29 -7.28
CA VAL A 116 10.42 -15.47 -8.51
C VAL A 116 10.90 -16.26 -9.73
N ASP A 117 12.05 -16.92 -9.64
CA ASP A 117 12.66 -17.63 -10.77
C ASP A 117 11.83 -18.84 -11.24
N SER A 118 11.07 -19.47 -10.34
CA SER A 118 10.19 -20.60 -10.66
C SER A 118 8.80 -20.19 -11.16
N THR A 119 8.54 -18.88 -11.31
CA THR A 119 7.21 -18.35 -11.58
C THR A 119 7.09 -17.82 -13.00
N PRO A 120 6.08 -18.24 -13.77
CA PRO A 120 5.79 -17.63 -15.07
C PRO A 120 5.49 -16.13 -14.98
N ASP A 121 5.97 -15.34 -15.94
CA ASP A 121 5.77 -13.89 -16.02
C ASP A 121 4.30 -13.45 -15.95
N ASP A 122 3.40 -14.32 -16.41
CA ASP A 122 1.96 -14.06 -16.46
C ASP A 122 1.21 -14.45 -15.18
N HIS A 123 1.91 -15.00 -14.18
CA HIS A 123 1.31 -15.50 -12.95
C HIS A 123 0.80 -14.34 -12.05
N PRO A 124 -0.44 -14.42 -11.54
CA PRO A 124 -1.09 -13.30 -10.84
C PRO A 124 -0.40 -12.93 -9.52
N ASN A 125 0.26 -13.89 -8.86
CA ASN A 125 0.98 -13.64 -7.61
C ASN A 125 2.45 -13.23 -7.82
N LEU A 126 2.95 -13.19 -9.07
CA LEU A 126 4.34 -12.81 -9.33
C LEU A 126 4.67 -11.43 -8.78
N ALA A 127 3.76 -10.45 -8.93
CA ALA A 127 3.96 -9.12 -8.37
C ALA A 127 4.13 -9.12 -6.85
N ALA A 128 3.41 -9.99 -6.14
CA ALA A 128 3.54 -10.12 -4.69
C ALA A 128 4.90 -10.70 -4.29
N TRP A 129 5.36 -11.73 -5.00
CA TRP A 129 6.68 -12.35 -4.79
C TRP A 129 7.83 -11.39 -5.08
N LEU A 130 7.74 -10.66 -6.20
CA LEU A 130 8.68 -9.59 -6.57
C LEU A 130 8.69 -8.45 -5.53
N ASN A 131 7.51 -8.05 -5.03
CA ASN A 131 7.41 -7.04 -3.98
C ASN A 131 8.15 -7.47 -2.70
N ASN A 132 7.94 -8.72 -2.26
CA ASN A 132 8.64 -9.25 -1.10
C ASN A 132 10.15 -9.33 -1.33
N ALA A 133 10.60 -9.83 -2.49
CA ALA A 133 12.02 -9.85 -2.85
C ALA A 133 12.63 -8.44 -2.80
N GLY A 134 11.93 -7.44 -3.35
CA GLY A 134 12.33 -6.04 -3.30
C GLY A 134 12.53 -5.54 -1.87
N ARG A 135 11.57 -5.80 -0.98
CA ARG A 135 11.66 -5.43 0.45
C ARG A 135 12.80 -6.15 1.18
N PHE A 136 13.09 -7.40 0.83
CA PHE A 136 14.17 -8.14 1.48
C PHE A 136 15.54 -7.57 1.08
N PHE A 137 15.70 -7.20 -0.20
CA PHE A 137 16.90 -6.50 -0.66
C PHE A 137 17.05 -5.09 -0.07
N GLU A 138 15.95 -4.38 0.18
CA GLU A 138 15.98 -3.12 0.91
C GLU A 138 16.51 -3.34 2.34
N ARG A 139 16.02 -4.35 3.07
CA ARG A 139 16.56 -4.66 4.41
C ARG A 139 18.04 -5.01 4.36
N LEU A 140 18.48 -5.73 3.34
CA LEU A 140 19.91 -6.00 3.14
C LEU A 140 20.71 -4.72 2.89
N TYR A 141 20.17 -3.77 2.13
CA TYR A 141 20.78 -2.45 1.95
C TYR A 141 20.90 -1.70 3.27
N GLU A 142 19.84 -1.66 4.09
CA GLU A 142 19.87 -0.97 5.38
C GLU A 142 20.97 -1.50 6.32
N GLN A 143 21.25 -2.80 6.27
CA GLN A 143 22.31 -3.41 7.07
C GLN A 143 23.70 -3.20 6.49
N THR A 144 23.84 -3.29 5.18
CA THR A 144 25.16 -3.36 4.53
C THR A 144 25.62 -2.02 3.97
N GLY A 145 24.71 -1.05 3.78
CA GLY A 145 24.93 0.21 3.07
C GLY A 145 25.27 0.04 1.58
N LYS A 146 25.16 -1.17 1.02
CA LYS A 146 25.61 -1.46 -0.35
C LYS A 146 24.58 -1.02 -1.37
N MET A 147 24.88 0.04 -2.12
CA MET A 147 24.02 0.57 -3.18
C MET A 147 23.59 -0.47 -4.24
N ARG A 148 24.38 -1.54 -4.43
CA ARG A 148 24.00 -2.65 -5.33
C ARG A 148 22.73 -3.36 -4.85
N ASP A 149 22.55 -3.53 -3.54
CA ASP A 149 21.40 -4.21 -2.98
C ASP A 149 20.16 -3.32 -3.03
N LEU A 150 20.31 -2.01 -2.83
CA LEU A 150 19.26 -1.02 -3.10
C LEU A 150 18.84 -1.02 -4.59
N GLY A 151 19.81 -1.11 -5.51
CA GLY A 151 19.53 -1.23 -6.94
C GLY A 151 18.76 -2.50 -7.29
N LYS A 152 19.03 -3.63 -6.62
CA LYS A 152 18.23 -4.86 -6.76
C LYS A 152 16.83 -4.69 -6.20
N ALA A 153 16.70 -4.04 -5.03
CA ALA A 153 15.40 -3.76 -4.42
C ALA A 153 14.48 -3.00 -5.39
N SER A 154 14.96 -1.87 -5.94
CA SER A 154 14.19 -1.11 -6.93
C SER A 154 13.93 -1.88 -8.23
N ALA A 155 14.86 -2.71 -8.69
CA ALA A 155 14.64 -3.54 -9.88
C ALA A 155 13.49 -4.53 -9.68
N TYR A 156 13.45 -5.24 -8.55
CA TYR A 156 12.36 -6.16 -8.22
C TYR A 156 11.01 -5.43 -8.07
N LEU A 157 10.99 -4.26 -7.42
CA LEU A 157 9.78 -3.47 -7.25
C LEU A 157 9.24 -2.91 -8.58
N LEU A 158 10.12 -2.48 -9.50
CA LEU A 158 9.73 -2.03 -10.84
C LEU A 158 9.22 -3.19 -11.71
N GLN A 159 9.78 -4.40 -11.54
CA GLN A 159 9.23 -5.59 -12.18
C GLN A 159 7.82 -5.89 -11.65
N ALA A 160 7.60 -5.83 -10.33
CA ALA A 160 6.28 -6.03 -9.73
C ALA A 160 5.24 -5.03 -10.26
N TRP A 161 5.63 -3.76 -10.40
CA TRP A 161 4.79 -2.72 -11.01
C TRP A 161 4.36 -3.07 -12.46
N SER A 162 5.27 -3.68 -13.21
CA SER A 162 5.10 -4.03 -14.63
C SER A 162 4.24 -5.29 -14.86
N CYS A 163 3.93 -6.06 -13.82
CA CYS A 163 3.07 -7.24 -13.91
C CYS A 163 1.60 -6.86 -14.09
N LEU A 164 1.15 -6.61 -15.33
CA LEU A 164 -0.21 -6.16 -15.64
C LEU A 164 -1.32 -7.15 -15.23
N ASN A 165 -0.99 -8.43 -15.03
CA ASN A 165 -1.94 -9.46 -14.60
C ASN A 165 -2.21 -9.45 -13.10
N ALA A 166 -1.37 -8.77 -12.32
CA ALA A 166 -1.51 -8.72 -10.88
C ALA A 166 -2.63 -7.76 -10.46
N VAL A 167 -3.17 -8.00 -9.26
CA VAL A 167 -4.12 -7.09 -8.62
C VAL A 167 -3.46 -5.70 -8.51
N PRO A 168 -4.14 -4.60 -8.91
CA PRO A 168 -3.56 -3.26 -8.88
C PRO A 168 -2.96 -2.86 -7.53
N PHE A 169 -3.59 -3.30 -6.43
CA PHE A 169 -3.08 -3.08 -5.08
C PHE A 169 -1.60 -3.50 -4.91
N HIS A 170 -1.23 -4.70 -5.37
CA HIS A 170 0.14 -5.18 -5.24
C HIS A 170 1.12 -4.40 -6.13
N ARG A 171 0.67 -3.99 -7.32
CA ARG A 171 1.47 -3.17 -8.24
C ARG A 171 1.73 -1.79 -7.65
N VAL A 172 0.69 -1.13 -7.16
CA VAL A 172 0.76 0.20 -6.52
C VAL A 172 1.62 0.14 -5.28
N THR A 173 1.46 -0.89 -4.43
CA THR A 173 2.29 -1.05 -3.22
C THR A 173 3.77 -1.19 -3.57
N ALA A 174 4.11 -2.00 -4.57
CA ALA A 174 5.50 -2.15 -5.01
C ALA A 174 6.06 -0.85 -5.60
N ALA A 175 5.28 -0.15 -6.43
CA ALA A 175 5.68 1.08 -7.06
C ALA A 175 5.84 2.23 -6.06
N ALA A 176 4.93 2.37 -5.09
CA ALA A 176 5.03 3.30 -3.98
C ALA A 176 6.30 3.04 -3.17
N LYS A 177 6.56 1.77 -2.85
CA LYS A 177 7.80 1.42 -2.16
C LYS A 177 9.04 1.75 -2.99
N CYS A 178 8.99 1.58 -4.31
CA CYS A 178 10.09 1.96 -5.18
C CYS A 178 10.31 3.48 -5.17
N LEU A 179 9.25 4.29 -5.12
CA LEU A 179 9.37 5.76 -5.03
C LEU A 179 10.18 6.20 -3.82
N GLU A 180 10.06 5.51 -2.68
CA GLU A 180 10.86 5.80 -1.48
C GLU A 180 12.36 5.54 -1.67
N LEU A 181 12.73 4.61 -2.57
CA LEU A 181 14.12 4.19 -2.80
C LEU A 181 14.84 4.97 -3.89
N LEU A 182 14.11 5.56 -4.83
CA LEU A 182 14.67 6.30 -5.97
C LEU A 182 15.43 7.59 -5.60
N PRO A 183 15.07 8.36 -4.55
CA PRO A 183 15.83 9.55 -4.17
C PRO A 183 17.22 9.20 -3.64
N ILE A 184 17.33 8.10 -2.88
CA ILE A 184 18.61 7.57 -2.36
C ILE A 184 19.55 7.18 -3.51
N GLN A 185 18.98 6.77 -4.65
CA GLN A 185 19.72 6.43 -5.87
C GLN A 185 19.91 7.63 -6.81
N ASN A 186 19.47 8.84 -6.43
CA ASN A 186 19.49 10.05 -7.24
C ASN A 186 18.80 9.89 -8.61
N ARG A 187 17.68 9.15 -8.65
CA ARG A 187 16.91 8.86 -9.87
C ARG A 187 15.63 9.69 -9.95
N VAL A 188 15.77 11.01 -9.97
CA VAL A 188 14.64 11.96 -9.91
C VAL A 188 13.65 11.78 -11.06
N ASP A 189 14.13 11.74 -12.32
CA ASP A 189 13.23 11.63 -13.49
C ASP A 189 12.41 10.33 -13.48
N GLN A 190 13.04 9.21 -13.10
CA GLN A 190 12.32 7.94 -12.93
C GLN A 190 11.27 8.02 -11.82
N GLY A 191 11.55 8.75 -10.72
CA GLY A 191 10.59 8.99 -9.65
C GLY A 191 9.39 9.80 -10.12
N ILE A 192 9.60 10.85 -10.91
CA ILE A 192 8.52 11.65 -11.51
C ILE A 192 7.64 10.79 -12.42
N ASP A 193 8.26 10.03 -13.33
CA ASP A 193 7.53 9.19 -14.28
C ASP A 193 6.73 8.09 -13.57
N LEU A 194 7.33 7.45 -12.56
CA LEU A 194 6.67 6.40 -11.79
C LEU A 194 5.51 6.98 -10.97
N GLY A 195 5.72 8.08 -10.25
CA GLY A 195 4.70 8.68 -9.40
C GLY A 195 3.46 9.12 -10.17
N ARG A 196 3.63 9.70 -11.38
CA ARG A 196 2.50 10.04 -12.26
C ARG A 196 1.70 8.81 -12.65
N LYS A 197 2.38 7.77 -13.11
CA LYS A 197 1.73 6.51 -13.51
C LYS A 197 1.00 5.84 -12.35
N ILE A 198 1.52 5.96 -11.13
CA ILE A 198 0.81 5.46 -9.94
C ILE A 198 -0.45 6.29 -9.72
N LEU A 199 -0.37 7.63 -9.66
CA LEU A 199 -1.54 8.51 -9.47
C LEU A 199 -2.64 8.26 -10.51
N ASP A 200 -2.26 7.99 -11.76
CA ASP A 200 -3.20 7.66 -12.83
C ASP A 200 -3.90 6.30 -12.62
N LEU A 201 -3.21 5.33 -12.00
CA LEU A 201 -3.78 4.01 -11.70
C LEU A 201 -4.60 3.99 -10.41
N LEU A 202 -4.33 4.88 -9.45
CA LEU A 202 -5.00 4.88 -8.13
C LEU A 202 -6.54 4.86 -8.17
N PRO A 203 -7.23 5.57 -9.10
CA PRO A 203 -8.69 5.49 -9.19
C PRO A 203 -9.22 4.07 -9.44
N SER A 204 -8.40 3.18 -10.04
CA SER A 204 -8.78 1.79 -10.34
C SER A 204 -8.69 0.84 -9.14
N VAL A 205 -8.03 1.24 -8.06
CA VAL A 205 -7.84 0.40 -6.89
C VAL A 205 -9.00 0.63 -5.93
N HIS A 206 -9.74 -0.43 -5.58
CA HIS A 206 -10.88 -0.32 -4.67
C HIS A 206 -10.54 -0.86 -3.29
N THR A 207 -10.79 -0.05 -2.26
CA THR A 207 -10.48 -0.38 -0.86
C THR A 207 -11.58 -1.18 -0.18
N ARG A 208 -12.83 -1.08 -0.65
CA ARG A 208 -14.02 -1.67 0.01
C ARG A 208 -14.03 -3.19 0.13
N THR A 209 -13.45 -3.91 -0.83
CA THR A 209 -13.35 -5.38 -0.78
C THR A 209 -12.28 -5.85 0.20
N LEU A 210 -11.43 -4.94 0.66
CA LEU A 210 -10.39 -5.21 1.63
C LEU A 210 -10.92 -5.04 3.05
N ASP A 211 -10.27 -5.69 4.01
CA ASP A 211 -10.60 -5.48 5.42
C ASP A 211 -10.24 -4.05 5.88
N ARG A 212 -10.69 -3.65 7.08
CA ARG A 212 -10.45 -2.29 7.59
C ARG A 212 -8.97 -1.92 7.74
N ASN A 213 -8.10 -2.89 8.02
CA ASN A 213 -6.67 -2.62 8.19
C ASN A 213 -6.03 -2.39 6.83
N ASP A 214 -6.39 -3.20 5.84
CA ASP A 214 -5.94 -3.06 4.46
C ASP A 214 -6.47 -1.77 3.83
N GLN A 215 -7.71 -1.38 4.11
CA GLN A 215 -8.27 -0.08 3.71
C GLN A 215 -7.41 1.08 4.23
N GLN A 216 -7.12 1.08 5.54
CA GLN A 216 -6.30 2.12 6.16
C GLN A 216 -4.88 2.15 5.57
N PHE A 217 -4.30 0.98 5.31
CA PHE A 217 -2.99 0.85 4.68
C PHE A 217 -2.98 1.45 3.26
N VAL A 218 -4.00 1.15 2.45
CA VAL A 218 -4.14 1.70 1.11
C VAL A 218 -4.25 3.22 1.13
N ILE A 219 -5.10 3.77 1.99
CA ILE A 219 -5.28 5.22 2.13
C ILE A 219 -3.96 5.89 2.55
N SER A 220 -3.26 5.32 3.53
CA SER A 220 -1.95 5.82 3.96
C SER A 220 -0.91 5.75 2.84
N THR A 221 -0.95 4.71 2.00
CA THR A 221 -0.05 4.57 0.86
C THR A 221 -0.30 5.66 -0.19
N TYR A 222 -1.57 6.00 -0.44
CA TYR A 222 -1.94 7.05 -1.42
C TYR A 222 -1.46 8.43 -1.02
N GLU A 223 -1.59 8.77 0.27
CA GLU A 223 -1.07 10.03 0.82
C GLU A 223 0.45 10.15 0.63
N GLY A 224 1.17 9.05 0.88
CA GLY A 224 2.62 8.97 0.65
C GLY A 224 3.00 9.22 -0.81
N ILE A 225 2.31 8.59 -1.75
CA ILE A 225 2.62 8.69 -3.20
C ILE A 225 2.56 10.14 -3.70
N ALA A 226 1.48 10.87 -3.37
CA ALA A 226 1.33 12.25 -3.84
C ALA A 226 2.40 13.17 -3.24
N SER A 227 2.74 12.95 -1.96
CA SER A 227 3.77 13.69 -1.23
C SER A 227 5.17 13.44 -1.82
N ASP A 228 5.50 12.19 -2.12
CA ASP A 228 6.78 11.78 -2.73
C ASP A 228 6.91 12.33 -4.15
N LEU A 229 5.87 12.22 -4.97
CA LEU A 229 5.86 12.82 -6.31
C LEU A 229 6.04 14.33 -6.26
N CYS A 230 5.36 15.02 -5.33
CA CYS A 230 5.54 16.45 -5.10
C CYS A 230 7.00 16.78 -4.79
N ALA A 231 7.64 16.01 -3.90
CA ALA A 231 9.05 16.17 -3.57
C ALA A 231 9.96 16.01 -4.81
N PHE A 232 9.73 15.00 -5.66
CA PHE A 232 10.46 14.88 -6.93
C PHE A 232 10.23 16.04 -7.89
N LEU A 233 9.00 16.53 -8.02
CA LEU A 233 8.68 17.65 -8.91
C LEU A 233 9.31 18.96 -8.42
N LEU A 234 9.32 19.19 -7.11
CA LEU A 234 10.02 20.33 -6.53
C LEU A 234 11.54 20.24 -6.71
N SER A 235 12.14 19.05 -6.74
CA SER A 235 13.60 18.92 -6.99
C SER A 235 13.96 19.17 -8.45
N ALA A 236 13.02 18.93 -9.35
CA ALA A 236 13.09 19.32 -10.76
C ALA A 236 12.60 20.76 -11.04
N ASN A 237 12.29 21.57 -10.00
CA ASN A 237 11.79 22.94 -10.14
C ASN A 237 10.46 23.07 -10.91
N ARG A 238 9.59 22.07 -10.81
CA ARG A 238 8.26 22.00 -11.46
C ARG A 238 7.14 22.32 -10.47
N LEU A 239 7.11 23.55 -9.97
CA LEU A 239 6.25 23.97 -8.83
C LEU A 239 4.74 23.78 -9.09
N THR A 240 4.25 24.21 -10.24
CA THR A 240 2.81 24.11 -10.58
C THR A 240 2.35 22.66 -10.53
N GLU A 241 3.12 21.78 -11.16
CA GLU A 241 2.81 20.36 -11.24
C GLU A 241 2.91 19.67 -9.87
N ALA A 242 3.84 20.13 -9.02
CA ALA A 242 3.98 19.64 -7.65
C ALA A 242 2.74 19.95 -6.79
N LEU A 243 2.14 21.14 -6.98
CA LEU A 243 0.92 21.50 -6.27
C LEU A 243 -0.30 20.75 -6.84
N GLU A 244 -0.41 20.63 -8.16
CA GLU A 244 -1.50 19.90 -8.82
C GLU A 244 -1.50 18.40 -8.46
N CYS A 245 -0.33 17.78 -8.31
CA CYS A 245 -0.28 16.36 -7.94
C CYS A 245 -0.75 16.11 -6.50
N LEU A 246 -0.51 17.05 -5.57
CA LEU A 246 -1.06 16.98 -4.21
C LEU A 246 -2.59 17.08 -4.24
N GLU A 247 -3.14 17.99 -5.04
CA GLU A 247 -4.59 18.13 -5.20
C GLU A 247 -5.22 16.92 -5.88
N GLN A 248 -4.55 16.32 -6.88
CA GLN A 248 -4.99 15.08 -7.51
C GLN A 248 -5.02 13.92 -6.50
N GLY A 249 -3.95 13.74 -5.71
CA GLY A 249 -3.92 12.74 -4.65
C GLY A 249 -5.03 12.94 -3.63
N ARG A 250 -5.27 14.18 -3.20
CA ARG A 250 -6.35 14.55 -2.29
C ARG A 250 -7.74 14.21 -2.86
N ALA A 251 -7.99 14.53 -4.13
CA ALA A 251 -9.26 14.24 -4.79
C ALA A 251 -9.55 12.73 -4.84
N ILE A 252 -8.53 11.91 -5.16
CA ILE A 252 -8.64 10.45 -5.17
C ILE A 252 -8.95 9.91 -3.77
N ILE A 253 -8.19 10.35 -2.76
CA ILE A 253 -8.40 9.93 -1.36
C ILE A 253 -9.79 10.30 -0.87
N ILE A 254 -10.24 11.54 -1.12
CA ILE A 254 -11.58 12.00 -0.77
C ILE A 254 -12.63 11.11 -1.41
N SER A 255 -12.51 10.81 -2.70
CA SER A 255 -13.51 10.00 -3.38
C SER A 255 -13.52 8.54 -2.93
N GLN A 256 -12.40 8.00 -2.43
CA GLN A 256 -12.31 6.63 -1.91
C GLN A 256 -12.78 6.52 -0.44
N LEU A 257 -12.59 7.58 0.35
CA LEU A 257 -12.99 7.63 1.77
C LEU A 257 -14.45 8.03 1.96
N LEU A 258 -14.95 8.94 1.13
CA LEU A 258 -16.24 9.61 1.31
C LEU A 258 -17.23 9.21 0.22
N ASP A 259 -17.38 7.90 0.03
CA ASP A 259 -18.27 7.23 -0.92
C ASP A 259 -19.75 7.70 -1.00
N ASP A 260 -20.13 8.73 -0.22
CA ASP A 260 -21.47 9.30 -0.13
C ASP A 260 -21.55 10.82 -0.41
N ARG A 261 -20.50 11.50 -0.91
CA ARG A 261 -20.64 12.89 -1.41
C ARG A 261 -20.12 13.11 -2.82
N GLY A 262 -21.02 13.67 -3.64
CA GLY A 262 -20.72 14.42 -4.86
C GLY A 262 -20.73 13.55 -6.09
N ASP A 263 -19.57 13.11 -6.51
CA ASP A 263 -19.31 12.81 -7.93
C ASP A 263 -19.94 11.50 -8.41
N LEU A 264 -19.79 10.41 -7.66
CA LEU A 264 -20.35 9.11 -8.05
C LEU A 264 -21.86 9.04 -7.79
N SER A 265 -22.36 9.74 -6.77
CA SER A 265 -23.79 9.84 -6.47
C SER A 265 -24.53 10.74 -7.46
N SER A 266 -23.95 11.87 -7.87
CA SER A 266 -24.48 12.70 -8.96
C SER A 266 -24.40 11.96 -10.29
N LEU A 267 -23.27 11.28 -10.57
CA LEU A 267 -23.14 10.46 -11.77
C LEU A 267 -24.16 9.32 -11.79
N ARG A 268 -24.46 8.70 -10.63
CA ARG A 268 -25.48 7.66 -10.51
C ARG A 268 -26.90 8.21 -10.70
N HIS A 269 -27.14 9.46 -10.31
CA HIS A 269 -28.42 10.15 -10.49
C HIS A 269 -28.66 10.47 -11.97
N ASP A 270 -27.67 11.08 -12.64
CA ASP A 270 -27.81 11.61 -14.01
C ASP A 270 -27.44 10.57 -15.09
N HIS A 271 -26.52 9.66 -14.78
CA HIS A 271 -25.92 8.70 -15.71
C HIS A 271 -25.73 7.29 -15.08
N LEU A 272 -26.83 6.71 -14.58
CA LEU A 272 -26.86 5.41 -13.88
C LEU A 272 -26.07 4.28 -14.57
N GLN A 273 -26.19 4.16 -15.90
CA GLN A 273 -25.49 3.11 -16.65
C GLN A 273 -23.97 3.27 -16.63
N LEU A 274 -23.47 4.50 -16.73
CA LEU A 274 -22.04 4.79 -16.74
C LEU A 274 -21.44 4.57 -15.34
N ALA A 275 -22.15 5.00 -14.29
CA ALA A 275 -21.76 4.74 -12.91
C ALA A 275 -21.71 3.23 -12.58
N ASN A 276 -22.72 2.45 -13.03
CA ASN A 276 -22.73 1.00 -12.82
C ASN A 276 -21.64 0.29 -13.62
N ARG A 277 -21.36 0.72 -14.85
CA ARG A 277 -20.25 0.17 -15.66
C ARG A 277 -18.91 0.43 -14.99
N TYR A 278 -18.67 1.66 -14.50
CA TYR A 278 -17.49 1.99 -13.73
C TYR A 278 -17.31 1.07 -12.52
N GLN A 279 -18.34 0.94 -11.68
CA GLN A 279 -18.26 0.09 -10.48
C GLN A 279 -17.98 -1.38 -10.84
N SER A 280 -18.67 -1.91 -11.86
CA SER A 280 -18.47 -3.30 -12.30
C SER A 280 -17.05 -3.56 -12.77
N LEU A 281 -16.45 -2.62 -13.52
CA LEU A 281 -15.08 -2.74 -14.01
C LEU A 281 -14.08 -2.67 -12.85
N VAL A 282 -14.30 -1.76 -11.90
CA VAL A 282 -13.48 -1.66 -10.69
C VAL A 282 -13.54 -2.96 -9.88
N ASP A 283 -14.71 -3.53 -9.67
CA ASP A 283 -14.88 -4.80 -8.93
C ASP A 283 -14.18 -5.96 -9.65
N GLU A 284 -14.26 -6.01 -10.97
CA GLU A 284 -13.63 -7.03 -11.81
C GLU A 284 -12.10 -6.96 -11.78
N VAL A 285 -11.55 -5.75 -11.86
CA VAL A 285 -10.10 -5.51 -11.80
C VAL A 285 -9.52 -5.92 -10.42
N ASN A 286 -10.27 -5.70 -9.35
CA ASN A 286 -9.86 -6.00 -7.97
C ASN A 286 -10.25 -7.41 -7.50
N ALA A 287 -10.96 -8.20 -8.33
CA ALA A 287 -11.39 -9.54 -7.97
C ALA A 287 -10.19 -10.44 -7.61
N PRO A 288 -10.17 -11.08 -6.43
CA PRO A 288 -9.06 -11.92 -6.00
C PRO A 288 -8.98 -13.19 -6.85
N THR A 289 -7.77 -13.60 -7.24
CA THR A 289 -7.55 -14.91 -7.86
C THR A 289 -7.50 -15.97 -6.76
N ARG A 290 -8.53 -16.83 -6.66
CA ARG A 290 -8.53 -17.93 -5.67
C ARG A 290 -7.55 -19.03 -6.11
N GLN A 291 -6.76 -19.54 -5.17
CA GLN A 291 -5.77 -20.61 -5.40
C GLN A 291 -6.38 -21.94 -5.90
N THR A 292 -7.69 -22.16 -5.74
CA THR A 292 -8.38 -23.39 -6.16
C THR A 292 -8.97 -23.32 -7.58
N THR A 293 -8.67 -22.27 -8.34
CA THR A 293 -9.28 -22.04 -9.65
C THR A 293 -8.56 -22.89 -10.72
N PRO A 294 -9.25 -23.72 -11.53
CA PRO A 294 -8.60 -24.51 -12.58
C PRO A 294 -7.82 -23.62 -13.55
N GLY A 295 -6.65 -24.06 -14.02
CA GLY A 295 -5.72 -23.22 -14.80
C GLY A 295 -6.31 -22.56 -16.06
N VAL A 296 -7.32 -23.16 -16.70
CA VAL A 296 -8.03 -22.56 -17.84
C VAL A 296 -8.90 -21.37 -17.41
N VAL A 297 -9.59 -21.50 -16.27
CA VAL A 297 -10.41 -20.42 -15.69
C VAL A 297 -9.50 -19.31 -15.18
N GLU A 298 -8.34 -19.66 -14.63
CA GLU A 298 -7.34 -18.68 -14.22
C GLU A 298 -6.79 -17.86 -15.40
N ALA A 299 -6.44 -18.51 -16.52
CA ALA A 299 -5.99 -17.83 -17.73
C ALA A 299 -7.07 -16.89 -18.32
N LEU A 300 -8.34 -17.30 -18.29
CA LEU A 300 -9.47 -16.45 -18.70
C LEU A 300 -9.65 -15.24 -17.78
N LEU A 301 -9.56 -15.43 -16.46
CA LEU A 301 -9.61 -14.35 -15.48
C LEU A 301 -8.44 -13.36 -15.65
N ARG A 302 -7.23 -13.86 -15.97
CA ARG A 302 -6.06 -13.01 -16.26
C ARG A 302 -6.30 -12.12 -17.47
N LYS A 303 -6.73 -12.70 -18.59
CA LYS A 303 -7.04 -11.95 -19.81
C LYS A 303 -8.14 -10.93 -19.57
N ARG A 304 -9.20 -11.35 -18.88
CA ARG A 304 -10.32 -10.46 -18.58
C ARG A 304 -9.92 -9.29 -17.68
N ARG A 305 -9.02 -9.50 -16.71
CA ARG A 305 -8.48 -8.42 -15.87
C ARG A 305 -7.73 -7.37 -16.70
N GLN A 306 -6.91 -7.80 -17.67
CA GLN A 306 -6.22 -6.85 -18.57
C GLN A 306 -7.21 -6.03 -19.40
N GLU A 307 -8.23 -6.67 -19.97
CA GLU A 307 -9.29 -6.02 -20.74
C GLU A 307 -10.08 -5.03 -19.85
N ALA A 308 -10.44 -5.44 -18.63
CA ALA A 308 -11.17 -4.61 -17.69
C ALA A 308 -10.39 -3.36 -17.25
N VAL A 309 -9.05 -3.44 -17.10
CA VAL A 309 -8.22 -2.25 -16.83
C VAL A 309 -8.30 -1.26 -17.99
N ALA A 310 -8.19 -1.73 -19.24
CA ALA A 310 -8.28 -0.84 -20.41
C ALA A 310 -9.69 -0.25 -20.57
N GLU A 311 -10.74 -1.05 -20.36
CA GLU A 311 -12.13 -0.62 -20.35
C GLU A 311 -12.40 0.41 -19.25
N LEU A 312 -11.77 0.26 -18.08
CA LEU A 312 -11.89 1.19 -16.96
C LEU A 312 -11.24 2.54 -17.26
N ASP A 313 -10.05 2.56 -17.87
CA ASP A 313 -9.39 3.79 -18.31
C ASP A 313 -10.23 4.55 -19.33
N MET A 314 -10.87 3.83 -20.26
CA MET A 314 -11.82 4.41 -21.20
C MET A 314 -13.06 4.94 -20.48
N CYS A 315 -13.60 4.19 -19.52
CA CYS A 315 -14.76 4.57 -18.74
C CYS A 315 -14.51 5.87 -17.96
N LEU A 316 -13.35 6.02 -17.32
CA LEU A 316 -12.95 7.25 -16.63
C LEU A 316 -12.88 8.46 -17.58
N LYS A 317 -12.39 8.27 -18.81
CA LYS A 317 -12.38 9.32 -19.83
C LYS A 317 -13.79 9.71 -20.26
N GLU A 318 -14.67 8.73 -20.46
CA GLU A 318 -16.08 8.98 -20.80
C GLU A 318 -16.81 9.74 -19.69
N ILE A 319 -16.60 9.39 -18.42
CA ILE A 319 -17.16 10.12 -17.27
C ILE A 319 -16.75 11.59 -17.31
N ARG A 320 -15.48 11.86 -17.62
CA ARG A 320 -14.95 13.23 -17.70
C ARG A 320 -15.44 14.03 -18.92
N CYS A 321 -16.14 13.39 -19.86
CA CYS A 321 -16.82 14.08 -20.97
C CYS A 321 -18.27 14.44 -20.64
N VAL A 322 -18.79 14.01 -19.50
CA VAL A 322 -20.15 14.35 -19.05
C VAL A 322 -20.15 15.76 -18.45
N PRO A 323 -21.09 16.65 -18.86
CA PRO A 323 -21.23 17.97 -18.26
C PRO A 323 -21.40 17.90 -16.74
N GLY A 324 -20.58 18.64 -16.00
CA GLY A 324 -20.57 18.62 -14.52
C GLY A 324 -19.69 17.55 -13.89
N HIS A 325 -19.07 16.67 -14.70
CA HIS A 325 -18.14 15.62 -14.25
C HIS A 325 -16.75 15.72 -14.87
N GLU A 326 -16.39 16.85 -15.48
CA GLU A 326 -15.10 17.10 -16.14
C GLU A 326 -13.91 17.00 -15.17
N ARG A 327 -14.20 17.12 -13.87
CA ARG A 327 -13.25 17.01 -12.76
C ARG A 327 -13.43 15.73 -11.95
N PHE A 328 -14.15 14.72 -12.45
CA PHE A 328 -14.29 13.45 -11.75
C PHE A 328 -12.92 12.88 -11.36
N MET A 329 -12.68 12.78 -10.05
CA MET A 329 -11.42 12.33 -9.43
C MET A 329 -10.20 13.22 -9.75
N LEU A 330 -10.41 14.50 -10.06
CA LEU A 330 -9.35 15.49 -10.31
C LEU A 330 -9.40 16.58 -9.25
N GLY A 331 -8.23 17.02 -8.81
CA GLY A 331 -8.09 18.10 -7.83
C GLY A 331 -8.30 19.49 -8.42
N GLN A 332 -8.30 20.50 -7.54
CA GLN A 332 -8.31 21.90 -7.96
C GLN A 332 -7.01 22.25 -8.67
N THR A 333 -7.10 23.12 -9.66
CA THR A 333 -5.94 23.71 -10.36
C THR A 333 -5.33 24.85 -9.53
N VAL A 334 -4.09 25.22 -9.85
CA VAL A 334 -3.45 26.37 -9.21
C VAL A 334 -4.23 27.66 -9.46
N THR A 335 -4.75 27.86 -10.67
CA THR A 335 -5.53 29.05 -11.03
C THR A 335 -6.79 29.16 -10.17
N GLU A 336 -7.56 28.08 -10.02
CA GLU A 336 -8.75 28.06 -9.17
C GLU A 336 -8.41 28.31 -7.70
N MET A 337 -7.29 27.75 -7.21
CA MET A 337 -6.82 28.03 -5.86
C MET A 337 -6.48 29.51 -5.66
N GLN A 338 -5.88 30.15 -6.68
CA GLN A 338 -5.53 31.57 -6.65
C GLN A 338 -6.76 32.48 -6.72
N GLU A 339 -7.76 32.15 -7.55
CA GLU A 339 -9.03 32.87 -7.63
C GLU A 339 -9.82 32.82 -6.31
N CYS A 340 -9.67 31.74 -5.54
CA CYS A 340 -10.27 31.61 -4.21
C CYS A 340 -9.58 32.45 -3.11
N ILE A 341 -8.43 33.07 -3.38
CA ILE A 341 -7.70 33.89 -2.39
C ILE A 341 -8.16 35.34 -2.51
N THR A 342 -9.05 35.75 -1.60
CA THR A 342 -9.48 37.15 -1.46
C THR A 342 -8.48 37.96 -0.65
N GLU A 343 -7.95 37.40 0.45
CA GLU A 343 -6.91 37.99 1.29
C GLU A 343 -5.94 36.89 1.80
N GLY A 344 -4.66 37.24 1.95
CA GLY A 344 -3.64 36.34 2.52
C GLY A 344 -2.95 35.40 1.52
N SER A 345 -2.51 34.25 1.99
CA SER A 345 -1.83 33.22 1.18
C SER A 345 -2.11 31.84 1.72
N ILE A 346 -2.23 30.85 0.84
CA ILE A 346 -2.32 29.44 1.21
C ILE A 346 -0.90 28.89 1.31
N VAL A 347 -0.59 28.25 2.43
CA VAL A 347 0.70 27.58 2.63
C VAL A 347 0.47 26.08 2.69
N VAL A 348 1.02 25.36 1.72
CA VAL A 348 1.00 23.89 1.66
C VAL A 348 2.37 23.40 2.10
N ILE A 349 2.42 22.63 3.17
CA ILE A 349 3.66 22.06 3.69
C ILE A 349 3.72 20.59 3.25
N ASN A 350 4.70 20.25 2.43
CA ASN A 350 4.99 18.88 2.02
C ASN A 350 6.22 18.38 2.78
N ILE A 351 6.11 17.23 3.44
CA ILE A 351 7.17 16.66 4.27
C ILE A 351 7.37 15.21 3.86
N THR A 352 8.56 14.88 3.35
CA THR A 352 8.95 13.51 2.98
C THR A 352 10.29 13.15 3.60
N ASP A 353 10.69 11.88 3.52
CA ASP A 353 12.04 11.46 3.92
C ASP A 353 13.11 11.93 2.92
N PHE A 354 12.72 12.41 1.73
CA PHE A 354 13.61 12.97 0.72
C PHE A 354 13.87 14.47 0.91
N ARG A 355 12.81 15.28 1.00
CA ARG A 355 12.87 16.73 1.23
C ARG A 355 11.57 17.25 1.84
N SER A 356 11.66 18.44 2.43
CA SER A 356 10.52 19.14 3.03
C SER A 356 10.46 20.57 2.53
N ASP A 357 9.25 21.01 2.19
CA ASP A 357 9.03 22.27 1.49
C ASP A 357 7.71 22.92 1.91
N ALA A 358 7.70 24.26 1.94
CA ALA A 358 6.49 25.06 1.97
C ALA A 358 6.23 25.64 0.58
N ILE A 359 5.11 25.29 -0.03
CA ILE A 359 4.57 25.92 -1.23
C ILE A 359 3.65 27.05 -0.78
N ILE A 360 3.94 28.28 -1.19
CA ILE A 360 3.15 29.47 -0.86
C ILE A 360 2.41 29.89 -2.13
N VAL A 361 1.09 29.81 -2.05
CA VAL A 361 0.16 30.25 -3.09
C VAL A 361 -0.43 31.59 -2.67
N SER A 362 -0.21 32.61 -3.48
CA SER A 362 -0.85 33.92 -3.37
C SER A 362 -1.66 34.17 -4.64
N SER A 363 -2.60 35.12 -4.60
CA SER A 363 -3.50 35.43 -5.72
C SER A 363 -2.79 35.58 -7.08
N ASN A 364 -1.56 36.11 -7.09
CA ASN A 364 -0.79 36.33 -8.33
C ASN A 364 0.60 35.66 -8.35
N SER A 365 0.94 34.81 -7.37
CA SER A 365 2.28 34.20 -7.32
C SER A 365 2.28 32.81 -6.70
N LEU A 366 3.17 31.96 -7.20
CA LEU A 366 3.48 30.66 -6.63
C LEU A 366 4.98 30.60 -6.32
N ARG A 367 5.35 30.32 -5.07
CA ARG A 367 6.76 30.20 -4.64
C ARG A 367 6.95 29.02 -3.70
N THR A 368 8.19 28.53 -3.60
CA THR A 368 8.56 27.44 -2.69
C THR A 368 9.68 27.88 -1.74
N ILE A 369 9.65 27.36 -0.51
CA ILE A 369 10.70 27.52 0.50
C ILE A 369 11.11 26.13 0.98
N VAL A 370 12.38 25.80 0.84
CA VAL A 370 12.94 24.54 1.37
C VAL A 370 13.03 24.65 2.89
N LEU A 371 12.61 23.59 3.59
CA LEU A 371 12.57 23.48 5.05
C LEU A 371 13.55 22.40 5.54
N PRO A 372 14.88 22.65 5.47
CA PRO A 372 15.89 21.60 5.68
C PRO A 372 15.91 21.03 7.11
N GLU A 373 15.44 21.79 8.10
CA GLU A 373 15.43 21.36 9.50
C GLU A 373 14.21 20.51 9.87
N LEU A 374 13.19 20.44 9.00
CA LEU A 374 11.93 19.75 9.22
C LEU A 374 11.98 18.36 8.57
N SER A 375 12.35 17.33 9.31
CA SER A 375 12.28 15.94 8.84
C SER A 375 10.90 15.34 9.11
N ALA A 376 10.52 14.30 8.35
CA ALA A 376 9.28 13.55 8.59
C ALA A 376 9.25 12.94 10.00
N SER A 377 10.39 12.48 10.52
CA SER A 377 10.52 12.00 11.90
C SER A 377 10.21 13.07 12.95
N LYS A 378 10.71 14.30 12.77
CA LYS A 378 10.41 15.44 13.65
C LYS A 378 8.93 15.84 13.55
N ALA A 379 8.38 15.88 12.34
CA ALA A 379 6.98 16.22 12.12
C ALA A 379 6.01 15.22 12.78
N ARG A 380 6.33 13.91 12.73
CA ARG A 380 5.57 12.84 13.42
C ARG A 380 5.59 12.98 14.94
N LEU A 381 6.73 13.37 15.51
CA LEU A 381 6.85 13.65 16.95
C LEU A 381 5.97 14.85 17.35
N TRP A 382 5.94 15.91 16.54
CA TRP A 382 5.15 17.10 16.81
C TRP A 382 3.64 16.84 16.73
N THR A 383 3.19 16.07 15.75
CA THR A 383 1.77 15.68 15.61
C THR A 383 1.30 14.80 16.76
N THR A 384 2.15 13.92 17.26
CA THR A 384 1.86 13.11 18.46
C THR A 384 1.78 13.96 19.73
N PHE A 385 2.65 14.99 19.83
CA PHE A 385 2.64 15.94 20.96
C PHE A 385 1.43 16.87 20.95
N LEU A 386 0.96 17.29 19.77
CA LEU A 386 -0.26 18.10 19.64
C LEU A 386 -1.54 17.26 19.83
N GLY A 387 -1.51 15.95 19.52
CA GLY A 387 -2.61 15.02 19.79
C GLY A 387 -2.80 14.67 21.26
N PHE A 388 -1.76 14.83 22.09
CA PHE A 388 -1.82 14.80 23.56
C PHE A 388 -1.72 16.22 24.11
N GLY A 389 -2.82 16.97 24.03
CA GLY A 389 -2.87 18.39 24.36
C GLY A 389 -2.22 18.76 25.69
N MET A 390 -1.44 19.85 25.64
CA MET A 390 -1.21 20.72 26.80
C MET A 390 -2.57 21.05 27.46
N PRO A 391 -2.68 21.05 28.80
CA PRO A 391 -3.93 21.38 29.46
C PRO A 391 -4.20 22.88 29.29
N VAL A 392 -5.03 23.22 28.30
CA VAL A 392 -5.70 24.52 28.26
C VAL A 392 -6.87 24.44 29.24
N SER A 393 -6.72 25.12 30.36
CA SER A 393 -7.78 25.32 31.35
C SER A 393 -8.96 26.06 30.72
N SER A 394 -10.06 25.37 30.40
CA SER A 394 -11.44 25.71 30.80
C SER A 394 -12.50 24.96 29.96
N THR A 395 -13.24 24.09 30.66
CA THR A 395 -14.68 23.78 30.53
C THR A 395 -15.34 23.70 29.12
N SER A 396 -15.42 22.49 28.55
CA SER A 396 -16.70 21.78 28.24
C SER A 396 -16.46 20.48 27.43
N SER A 397 -17.38 19.51 27.62
CA SER A 397 -17.39 18.07 27.27
C SER A 397 -17.15 17.64 25.79
N PRO A 398 -16.94 16.33 25.50
CA PRO A 398 -16.05 15.83 24.45
C PRO A 398 -16.76 15.29 23.19
N ARG A 399 -16.07 15.31 22.03
CA ARG A 399 -16.42 14.52 20.84
C ARG A 399 -15.20 13.98 20.08
N SER A 400 -15.21 12.65 19.91
CA SER A 400 -14.59 11.75 18.89
C SER A 400 -13.15 11.98 18.36
N PRO A 401 -12.27 10.95 18.41
CA PRO A 401 -10.92 11.01 17.85
C PRO A 401 -10.93 10.60 16.37
N LEU A 402 -10.87 11.58 15.46
CA LEU A 402 -10.67 11.34 14.02
C LEU A 402 -9.91 12.50 13.32
N GLN A 403 -9.17 13.31 14.09
CA GLN A 403 -8.34 14.37 13.54
C GLN A 403 -6.88 14.18 13.98
N SER A 404 -6.12 13.53 13.12
CA SER A 404 -4.68 13.72 13.07
C SER A 404 -4.26 13.42 11.64
N HIS A 405 -4.09 14.46 10.83
CA HIS A 405 -2.96 14.75 9.94
C HIS A 405 -3.31 16.01 9.14
N ILE A 406 -2.42 17.00 9.20
CA ILE A 406 -2.69 18.41 8.92
C ILE A 406 -2.30 18.73 7.47
N GLN A 407 -3.28 19.02 6.61
CA GLN A 407 -3.17 20.10 5.64
C GLN A 407 -3.58 21.39 6.37
N ALA A 408 -2.62 22.19 6.82
CA ALA A 408 -2.91 23.45 7.50
C ALA A 408 -3.29 24.51 6.46
N LYS A 409 -4.59 24.67 6.17
CA LYS A 409 -5.10 25.90 5.59
C LYS A 409 -5.20 26.95 6.71
N ALA A 410 -4.12 27.69 6.94
CA ALA A 410 -4.11 28.76 7.94
C ALA A 410 -4.86 29.99 7.38
N PHE A 411 -6.07 30.26 7.88
CA PHE A 411 -6.68 31.58 7.80
C PHE A 411 -6.07 32.44 8.90
N HIS A 412 -5.42 33.55 8.53
CA HIS A 412 -5.12 34.64 9.45
C HIS A 412 -5.67 35.94 8.86
N GLU A 413 -6.86 36.33 9.33
CA GLU A 413 -7.25 37.73 9.41
C GLU A 413 -6.39 38.38 10.49
N TYR A 414 -5.68 39.46 10.14
CA TYR A 414 -5.26 40.47 11.10
C TYR A 414 -5.67 41.82 10.54
N GLY A 415 -6.77 42.34 11.07
CA GLY A 415 -7.16 43.73 10.90
C GLY A 415 -6.19 44.66 11.62
N GLY A 416 -5.86 45.75 10.94
CA GLY A 416 -5.39 47.01 11.53
C GLY A 416 -6.40 48.11 11.22
#